data_AF-A0A5J4J5P9-F1
#
_entry.id   AF-A0A5J4J5P9-F1
#
_cell.length_a   1.000
_cell.length_b   1.000
_cell.length_c   1.000
_cell.angle_alpha   90.00
_cell.angle_beta   90.00
_cell.angle_gamma   90.00
#
_symmetry.space_group_name_H-M   'P 1'
#
loop_
_entity.id
_entity.type
_entity.pdbx_description
1 polymer ?
#
loop_
_entity_poly.entity_id
_entity_poly.type
_entity_poly.pdbx_seq_one_letter_code
_entity_poly.pdbx_strand_id
1 'polypeptide(L)' 'MAKQGFHTDADQPDDVKFVVADVQGIPLQKGYNGRLTAEQVGKIEGPIGGSMVKELVRLAQEQLKKR' A
#
# COMPACT_ATOMS: atom_id res chain seq x y z
N MET A 1 -9.21 3.02 2.35
CA MET A 1 -8.10 3.53 1.50
C MET A 1 -8.24 5.02 1.16
N ALA A 2 -9.44 5.56 0.94
CA ALA A 2 -9.67 7.00 0.72
C ALA A 2 -9.24 7.96 1.87
N LYS A 3 -9.01 7.46 3.11
CA LYS A 3 -8.70 8.31 4.27
C LYS A 3 -7.26 8.83 4.34
N GLN A 4 -6.36 8.36 3.48
CA GLN A 4 -4.96 8.81 3.44
C GLN A 4 -4.63 9.61 2.17
N GLY A 5 -5.63 10.00 1.36
CA GLY A 5 -5.41 10.75 0.12
C GLY A 5 -4.88 9.94 -1.05
N PHE A 6 -4.59 8.64 -0.86
CA PHE A 6 -4.25 7.73 -1.94
C PHE A 6 -5.54 7.28 -2.64
N HIS A 7 -5.81 7.86 -3.80
CA HIS A 7 -6.82 7.36 -4.74
C HIS A 7 -6.24 6.14 -5.44
N THR A 8 -6.58 4.95 -4.94
CA THR A 8 -6.24 3.70 -5.61
C THR A 8 -7.48 2.89 -5.86
N ASP A 9 -7.59 2.39 -7.09
CA ASP A 9 -8.62 1.45 -7.47
C ASP A 9 -8.54 0.24 -6.54
N ALA A 10 -9.68 -0.14 -5.97
CA ALA A 10 -9.77 -1.28 -5.07
C ALA A 10 -9.30 -2.59 -5.74
N ASP A 11 -9.32 -2.62 -7.07
CA ASP A 11 -8.91 -3.74 -7.91
C ASP A 11 -7.38 -3.79 -8.15
N GLN A 12 -6.65 -2.71 -7.85
CA GLN A 12 -5.20 -2.62 -8.03
C GLN A 12 -4.50 -1.98 -6.81
N PRO A 13 -4.61 -2.59 -5.62
CA PRO A 13 -3.99 -2.09 -4.39
C PRO A 13 -2.47 -2.07 -4.45
N ASP A 14 -1.88 -2.82 -5.38
CA ASP A 14 -0.45 -2.87 -5.62
C ASP A 14 0.12 -1.56 -6.19
N ASP A 15 -0.69 -0.73 -6.85
CA ASP A 15 -0.17 0.47 -7.51
C ASP A 15 0.09 1.63 -6.54
N VAL A 16 -0.44 1.55 -5.31
CA VAL A 16 -0.20 2.53 -4.23
C VAL A 16 1.29 2.75 -4.00
N LYS A 17 2.11 1.69 -4.09
CA LYS A 17 3.55 1.74 -3.79
C LYS A 17 4.33 2.66 -4.72
N PHE A 18 3.88 2.82 -5.97
CA PHE A 18 4.53 3.72 -6.92
C PHE A 18 4.23 5.19 -6.59
N VAL A 19 3.00 5.50 -6.19
CA VAL A 19 2.62 6.86 -5.76
C VAL A 19 3.37 7.26 -4.50
N VAL A 20 3.46 6.36 -3.51
CA VAL A 20 4.22 6.62 -2.28
C VAL A 20 5.71 6.78 -2.57
N ALA A 21 6.28 5.97 -3.46
CA ALA A 21 7.68 6.09 -3.86
C ALA A 21 7.96 7.43 -4.54
N ASP A 22 7.09 7.90 -5.44
CA ASP A 22 7.20 9.19 -6.12
C ASP A 22 7.17 10.37 -5.13
N VAL A 23 6.21 10.38 -4.20
CA VAL A 23 6.10 11.39 -3.14
C VAL A 23 7.34 11.42 -2.23
N GLN A 24 7.96 10.26 -1.99
CA GLN A 24 9.16 10.13 -1.16
C GLN A 24 10.47 10.30 -1.94
N GLY A 25 10.41 10.53 -3.26
CA GLY A 25 11.59 10.65 -4.13
C GLY A 25 12.41 9.37 -4.24
N ILE A 26 11.79 8.20 -4.05
CA ILE A 26 12.45 6.90 -4.13
C ILE A 26 12.22 6.31 -5.55
N PRO A 27 13.29 5.93 -6.28
CA PRO A 27 13.17 5.46 -7.66
C PRO A 27 12.71 4.00 -7.72
N LEU A 28 11.44 3.77 -7.39
CA LEU A 28 10.78 2.47 -7.51
C LEU A 28 10.25 2.29 -8.94
N GLN A 29 10.62 1.18 -9.59
CA GLN A 29 10.19 0.85 -10.94
C GLN A 29 9.51 -0.51 -11.01
N LYS A 30 8.76 -0.77 -12.08
CA LYS A 30 8.25 -2.13 -12.35
C LYS A 30 9.42 -3.06 -12.67
N GLY A 31 9.44 -4.24 -12.07
CA GLY A 31 10.50 -5.22 -12.24
C GLY A 31 11.63 -5.08 -11.21
N TYR A 32 12.88 -5.03 -11.69
CA TYR A 32 14.04 -5.14 -10.81
C TYR A 32 14.35 -3.83 -10.07
N ASN A 33 14.37 -3.91 -8.73
CA ASN A 33 14.68 -2.80 -7.83
C ASN A 33 15.85 -3.13 -6.90
N GLY A 34 16.79 -3.99 -7.31
CA GLY A 34 17.85 -4.50 -6.40
C GLY A 34 18.86 -3.46 -5.91
N ARG A 35 18.73 -2.20 -6.31
CA ARG A 35 19.49 -1.07 -5.75
C ARG A 35 18.78 -0.36 -4.60
N LEU A 36 17.49 -0.65 -4.38
CA LEU A 36 16.75 -0.07 -3.25
C LEU A 36 17.20 -0.72 -1.95
N THR A 37 17.46 0.11 -0.94
CA THR A 37 17.78 -0.36 0.40
C THR A 37 16.51 -0.84 1.12
N ALA A 38 16.68 -1.71 2.11
CA ALA A 38 15.57 -2.14 2.96
C ALA A 38 14.85 -0.96 3.64
N GLU A 39 15.60 0.09 3.99
CA GLU A 39 15.02 1.32 4.56
C GLU A 39 14.12 2.04 3.53
N GLN A 40 14.56 2.17 2.29
CA GLN A 40 13.77 2.76 1.22
C GLN A 40 12.49 1.97 0.96
N VAL A 41 12.59 0.64 0.90
CA VAL A 41 11.41 -0.24 0.77
C VAL A 41 10.48 -0.07 1.98
N GLY A 42 11.02 0.00 3.19
CA GLY A 42 10.22 0.22 4.41
C GLY A 42 9.47 1.56 4.43
N LYS A 43 10.08 2.64 3.91
CA LYS A 43 9.42 3.95 3.75
C LYS A 43 8.25 3.92 2.76
N ILE A 44 8.31 3.03 1.77
CA ILE A 44 7.25 2.83 0.79
C ILE A 44 6.16 1.92 1.37
N GLU A 45 6.51 0.70 1.76
CA GLU A 45 5.53 -0.34 2.08
C GLU A 45 4.98 -0.26 3.52
N GLY A 46 5.74 0.29 4.47
CA GLY A 46 5.32 0.36 5.88
C GLY A 46 3.96 1.05 6.08
N PRO A 47 3.77 2.30 5.58
CA PRO A 47 2.50 3.01 5.68
C PRO A 47 1.34 2.33 4.93
N ILE A 48 1.65 1.66 3.82
CA ILE A 48 0.67 0.98 2.95
C ILE A 48 0.17 -0.30 3.62
N GLY A 49 1.10 -1.16 4.06
CA GLY A 49 0.81 -2.50 4.57
C GLY A 49 -0.08 -2.48 5.81
N GLY A 50 0.24 -1.64 6.80
CA GLY A 50 -0.57 -1.53 8.02
C GLY A 50 -2.01 -1.07 7.75
N SER A 51 -2.16 -0.10 6.84
CA SER A 51 -3.47 0.45 6.44
C SER A 51 -4.28 -0.58 5.65
N MET A 52 -3.63 -1.38 4.81
CA MET A 52 -4.26 -2.47 4.04
C MET A 52 -4.74 -3.59 4.97
N VAL A 53 -3.89 -4.07 5.89
CA VAL A 53 -4.28 -5.12 6.85
C VAL A 53 -5.48 -4.68 7.69
N LYS A 54 -5.48 -3.43 8.16
CA LYS A 54 -6.61 -2.87 8.91
C LYS A 54 -7.91 -2.90 8.10
N GLU A 55 -7.84 -2.61 6.81
CA GLU A 55 -9.00 -2.63 5.91
C GLU A 55 -9.48 -4.06 5.63
N LEU A 56 -8.56 -5.01 5.44
CA LEU A 56 -8.89 -6.44 5.30
C LEU A 56 -9.60 -6.98 6.54
N VAL A 57 -9.12 -6.63 7.73
CA VAL A 57 -9.76 -7.00 9.00
C VAL A 57 -11.16 -6.39 9.09
N ARG A 58 -11.33 -5.12 8.71
CA ARG A 58 -12.65 -4.45 8.68
C ARG A 58 -13.63 -5.21 7.76
N LEU A 59 -13.21 -5.54 6.55
CA LEU A 59 -14.03 -6.28 5.57
C LEU A 59 -14.41 -7.67 6.10
N ALA A 60 -13.47 -8.38 6.73
CA ALA A 60 -13.74 -9.68 7.34
C ALA A 60 -14.77 -9.57 8.48
N GLN A 61 -14.64 -8.55 9.35
CA GLN A 61 -15.61 -8.29 10.41
C GLN A 61 -17.01 -7.98 9.86
N GLU A 62 -17.10 -7.23 8.75
CA GLU A 62 -18.38 -6.97 8.09
C GLU A 62 -19.02 -8.21 7.48
N GLN A 63 -18.22 -9.12 6.94
CA GLN A 63 -18.71 -10.42 6.47
C GLN A 63 -19.24 -11.28 7.62
N LEU A 64 -18.57 -11.27 8.78
CA LEU A 64 -19.03 -12.00 9.96
C LEU A 64 -20.36 -11.48 10.50
N LYS A 65 -20.61 -10.15 10.43
CA LYS A 65 -21.88 -9.54 10.86
C LYS A 65 -23.05 -9.82 9.91
N LYS A 66 -22.77 -10.23 8.67
CA LYS A 66 -23.77 -10.58 7.66
C LYS A 66 -24.19 -12.06 7.72
N ARG A 67 -23.56 -12.84 8.60
CA ARG A 67 -23.94 -14.21 8.95
C ARG A 67 -24.81 -14.20 10.19
#